data_AF-A0A8T4G2K3-F1
#
_entry.id   AF-A0A8T4G2K3-F1
#
_cell.length_a   1.000
_cell.length_b   1.000
_cell.length_c   1.000
_cell.angle_alpha   90.00
_cell.angle_beta   90.00
_cell.angle_gamma   90.00
#
_symmetry.space_group_name_H-M   'P 1'
#
loop_
_entity.id
_entity.type
_entity.pdbx_description
1 polymer ?
#
loop_
_entity_poly.entity_id
_entity_poly.type
_entity_poly.pdbx_seq_one_letter_code
_entity_poly.pdbx_strand_id
1 'polypeptide(L)'
;MQILDKLTGAEKKEKIEFMLRLIDRLLADDDLFTDKILLMDTVEEMYFMLRQLALGSKDENLLNAFEKVAILRYYLQNKDALDREILKDVKNSLARVASR
;
A
#
# COMPACT_ATOMS: atom_id res chain seq x y z
N MET A 1 6.41 -14.68 -1.05
CA MET A 1 5.99 -14.06 0.23
C MET A 1 4.55 -14.48 0.49
N GLN A 2 4.19 -14.91 1.72
CA GLN A 2 2.94 -15.63 2.05
C GLN A 2 1.82 -14.73 2.65
N ILE A 3 1.91 -13.40 2.52
CA ILE A 3 0.97 -12.48 3.18
C ILE A 3 -0.37 -12.44 2.44
N LEU A 4 -0.35 -12.42 1.11
CA LEU A 4 -1.56 -12.51 0.27
C LEU A 4 -2.36 -13.80 0.53
N ASP A 5 -1.67 -14.93 0.70
CA ASP A 5 -2.30 -16.23 0.99
C ASP A 5 -3.01 -16.27 2.36
N LYS A 6 -2.59 -15.42 3.30
CA LYS A 6 -3.25 -15.29 4.61
C LYS A 6 -4.45 -14.34 4.58
N LEU A 7 -4.58 -13.52 3.54
CA LEU A 7 -5.65 -12.53 3.38
C LEU A 7 -6.67 -12.91 2.30
N THR A 8 -6.50 -14.02 1.59
CA THR A 8 -7.41 -14.49 0.53
C THR A 8 -8.87 -14.65 0.98
N GLY A 9 -9.11 -14.90 2.28
CA GLY A 9 -10.46 -14.94 2.88
C GLY A 9 -10.89 -13.70 3.66
N ALA A 10 -10.02 -12.70 3.81
CA ALA A 10 -10.28 -11.52 4.63
C ALA A 10 -11.25 -10.53 3.95
N GLU A 11 -12.10 -9.89 4.75
CA GLU A 11 -13.02 -8.86 4.27
C GLU A 11 -12.27 -7.62 3.78
N LYS A 12 -12.92 -6.80 2.93
CA LYS A 12 -12.32 -5.55 2.41
C LYS A 12 -11.77 -4.67 3.54
N LYS A 13 -12.49 -4.55 4.65
CA LYS A 13 -12.11 -3.74 5.80
C LYS A 13 -10.81 -4.23 6.44
N GLU A 14 -10.70 -5.53 6.69
CA GLU A 14 -9.51 -6.15 7.31
C GLU A 14 -8.27 -5.96 6.43
N LYS A 15 -8.41 -6.08 5.11
CA LYS A 15 -7.32 -5.83 4.15
C LYS A 15 -6.85 -4.39 4.21
N ILE A 16 -7.77 -3.43 4.30
CA ILE A 16 -7.44 -2.01 4.39
C ILE A 16 -6.76 -1.69 5.73
N GLU A 17 -7.28 -2.22 6.84
CA GLU A 17 -6.68 -2.06 8.17
C GLU A 17 -5.27 -2.65 8.22
N PHE A 18 -5.06 -3.81 7.61
CA PHE A 18 -3.73 -4.42 7.48
C PHE A 18 -2.77 -3.50 6.72
N MET A 19 -3.18 -2.98 5.55
CA MET A 19 -2.35 -2.06 4.77
C MET A 19 -2.04 -0.77 5.53
N LEU A 20 -2.99 -0.23 6.30
CA LEU A 20 -2.75 0.95 7.14
C LEU A 20 -1.66 0.69 8.19
N ARG A 21 -1.73 -0.45 8.88
CA ARG A 21 -0.69 -0.85 9.86
C ARG A 21 0.66 -1.08 9.21
N LEU A 22 0.69 -1.66 8.02
CA LEU A 22 1.91 -1.88 7.26
C LEU A 22 2.56 -0.55 6.87
N ILE A 23 1.78 0.41 6.37
CA ILE A 23 2.26 1.75 6.05
C ILE A 23 2.77 2.47 7.31
N ASP A 24 2.06 2.36 8.43
CA ASP A 24 2.53 2.92 9.71
C ASP A 24 3.88 2.34 10.13
N ARG A 25 4.07 1.03 9.94
CA ARG A 25 5.35 0.39 10.24
C ARG A 25 6.46 0.89 9.32
N LEU A 26 6.19 1.01 8.02
CA LEU A 26 7.15 1.58 7.07
C LEU A 26 7.52 3.02 7.43
N LEU A 27 6.54 3.87 7.76
CA LEU A 27 6.79 5.28 8.09
C LEU A 27 7.53 5.48 9.42
N ALA A 28 7.43 4.54 10.35
CA ALA A 28 8.02 4.63 11.68
C ALA A 28 9.44 4.05 11.76
N ASP A 29 9.87 3.27 10.79
CA ASP A 29 11.13 2.53 10.83
C ASP A 29 12.03 2.95 9.66
N ASP A 30 13.05 3.74 9.97
CA ASP A 30 14.02 4.22 8.98
C ASP A 30 14.83 3.08 8.37
N ASP A 31 15.05 1.99 9.10
CA ASP A 31 15.85 0.84 8.62
C ASP A 31 15.10 0.10 7.50
N LEU A 32 13.78 -0.05 7.62
CA LEU A 32 12.93 -0.63 6.56
C LEU A 32 12.92 0.22 5.28
N PHE A 33 13.10 1.53 5.42
CA PHE A 33 13.23 2.45 4.28
C PHE A 33 14.57 2.34 3.56
N THR A 34 15.62 1.90 4.28
CA THR A 34 16.96 1.72 3.71
C THR A 34 17.15 0.37 3.02
N ASP A 35 16.35 -0.64 3.35
CA ASP A 35 16.35 -1.93 2.64
C ASP A 35 15.45 -1.85 1.39
N LYS A 36 16.06 -1.55 0.25
CA LYS A 36 15.37 -1.41 -1.06
C LYS A 36 14.65 -2.70 -1.48
N ILE A 37 15.16 -3.88 -1.15
CA ILE A 37 14.55 -5.15 -1.54
C ILE A 37 13.26 -5.35 -0.74
N LEU A 38 13.35 -5.22 0.59
CA LEU A 38 12.20 -5.38 1.47
C LEU A 38 11.11 -4.33 1.20
N LEU A 39 11.52 -3.09 0.95
CA LEU A 39 10.61 -2.00 0.60
C LEU A 39 9.90 -2.26 -0.73
N MET A 40 10.63 -2.72 -1.76
CA MET A 40 10.05 -3.09 -3.06
C MET A 40 9.03 -4.21 -2.90
N ASP A 41 9.41 -5.30 -2.24
CA ASP A 41 8.54 -6.45 -1.98
C ASP A 41 7.26 -6.01 -1.27
N THR A 42 7.39 -5.16 -0.24
CA THR A 42 6.24 -4.63 0.51
C THR A 42 5.30 -3.80 -0.37
N VAL A 43 5.85 -2.92 -1.22
CA VAL A 43 5.04 -2.09 -2.12
C VAL A 43 4.39 -2.91 -3.23
N GLU A 44 5.04 -3.94 -3.75
CA GLU A 44 4.45 -4.86 -4.73
C GLU A 44 3.23 -5.58 -4.12
N GLU A 45 3.32 -6.08 -2.89
CA GLU A 45 2.18 -6.71 -2.20
C GLU A 45 1.01 -5.74 -1.99
N MET A 46 1.32 -4.50 -1.56
CA MET A 46 0.31 -3.44 -1.46
C MET A 46 -0.35 -3.16 -2.81
N TYR A 47 0.45 -3.10 -3.89
CA TYR A 47 -0.05 -2.89 -5.24
C TYR A 47 -1.00 -4.02 -5.65
N PHE A 48 -0.64 -5.28 -5.43
CA PHE A 48 -1.50 -6.42 -5.74
C PHE A 48 -2.80 -6.39 -4.96
N MET A 49 -2.76 -6.14 -3.64
CA MET A 49 -3.95 -6.04 -2.80
C MET A 49 -4.88 -4.91 -3.27
N LEU A 50 -4.34 -3.71 -3.51
CA LEU A 50 -5.13 -2.58 -3.95
C LEU A 50 -5.69 -2.76 -5.35
N ARG A 51 -4.93 -3.39 -6.27
CA ARG A 51 -5.43 -3.72 -7.60
C ARG A 51 -6.66 -4.60 -7.53
N GLN A 52 -6.63 -5.63 -6.68
CA GLN A 52 -7.78 -6.53 -6.50
C GLN A 52 -8.99 -5.81 -5.89
N LEU A 53 -8.77 -4.94 -4.91
CA LEU A 53 -9.85 -4.18 -4.26
C LEU A 53 -10.41 -3.08 -5.18
N ALA A 54 -9.57 -2.45 -5.99
CA ALA A 54 -9.94 -1.38 -6.91
C ALA A 54 -10.70 -1.89 -8.14
N LEU A 55 -10.46 -3.14 -8.55
CA LEU A 55 -11.11 -3.73 -9.72
C LEU A 55 -12.64 -3.74 -9.56
N GLY A 56 -13.34 -2.97 -10.39
CA GLY A 56 -14.80 -2.84 -10.33
C GLY A 56 -15.34 -1.96 -9.20
N SER A 57 -14.48 -1.33 -8.39
CA SER A 57 -14.88 -0.38 -7.36
C SER A 57 -15.20 1.00 -7.96
N LYS A 58 -16.23 1.66 -7.41
CA LYS A 58 -16.53 3.09 -7.67
C LYS A 58 -16.06 4.02 -6.55
N ASP A 59 -15.42 3.48 -5.51
CA ASP A 59 -14.93 4.26 -4.38
C ASP A 59 -13.67 5.04 -4.77
N GLU A 60 -13.83 6.33 -5.00
CA GLU A 60 -12.75 7.24 -5.41
C GLU A 60 -11.55 7.23 -4.46
N ASN A 61 -11.76 7.03 -3.15
CA ASN A 61 -10.64 6.98 -2.20
C ASN A 61 -9.79 5.72 -2.41
N LEU A 62 -10.44 4.59 -2.74
CA LEU A 62 -9.76 3.34 -3.03
C LEU A 62 -9.02 3.40 -4.37
N LEU A 63 -9.65 3.99 -5.40
CA LEU A 63 -9.02 4.22 -6.69
C LEU A 63 -7.80 5.14 -6.55
N ASN A 64 -7.92 6.22 -5.79
CA ASN A 64 -6.82 7.14 -5.50
C ASN A 64 -5.69 6.46 -4.70
N ALA A 65 -6.02 5.63 -3.71
CA ALA A 65 -5.02 4.85 -2.99
C ALA A 65 -4.26 3.89 -3.93
N PHE A 66 -4.97 3.22 -4.83
CA PHE A 66 -4.37 2.35 -5.84
C PHE A 66 -3.44 3.12 -6.79
N GLU A 67 -3.89 4.26 -7.32
CA GLU A 67 -3.08 5.10 -8.21
C GLU A 67 -1.77 5.55 -7.53
N LYS A 68 -1.87 6.04 -6.29
CA LYS A 68 -0.71 6.48 -5.51
C LYS A 68 0.29 5.34 -5.24
N VAL A 69 -0.20 4.13 -4.95
CA VAL A 69 0.68 2.96 -4.80
C VAL A 69 1.31 2.55 -6.13
N ALA A 70 0.60 2.67 -7.26
CA ALA A 70 1.18 2.42 -8.57
C ALA A 70 2.31 3.40 -8.90
N ILE A 71 2.14 4.68 -8.53
CA ILE A 71 3.19 5.71 -8.64
C ILE A 71 4.38 5.37 -7.74
N LEU A 72 4.13 4.97 -6.49
CA LEU A 72 5.16 4.55 -5.54
C LEU A 72 6.00 3.38 -6.08
N ARG A 73 5.32 2.37 -6.62
CA ARG A 73 5.92 1.20 -7.27
C ARG A 73 6.80 1.61 -8.44
N TYR A 74 6.30 2.47 -9.32
CA TYR A 74 7.09 3.00 -10.44
C TYR A 74 8.34 3.72 -9.97
N TYR A 75 8.24 4.55 -8.92
CA TYR A 75 9.40 5.25 -8.37
C TYR A 75 10.44 4.29 -7.80
N LEU A 76 10.04 3.26 -7.06
CA LEU A 76 10.97 2.27 -6.54
C LEU A 76 11.70 1.48 -7.63
N GLN A 77 11.03 1.23 -8.76
CA GLN A 77 11.61 0.49 -9.88
C GLN A 77 12.59 1.33 -10.70
N ASN A 78 12.40 2.65 -10.75
CA ASN A 78 13.12 3.53 -11.67
C ASN A 78 13.99 4.59 -11.00
N LYS A 79 13.84 4.83 -9.69
CA LYS A 79 14.63 5.79 -8.91
C LYS A 79 15.25 5.12 -7.69
N ASP A 80 16.35 5.69 -7.21
CA ASP A 80 17.09 5.16 -6.05
C ASP A 80 16.56 5.64 -4.69
N ALA A 81 15.59 6.55 -4.66
CA ALA A 81 15.04 7.08 -3.41
C ALA A 81 13.50 7.12 -3.41
N LEU A 82 12.91 6.62 -2.33
CA LEU A 82 11.48 6.71 -2.06
C LEU A 82 11.14 8.09 -1.48
N ASP A 83 10.09 8.71 -2.00
CA ASP A 83 9.50 9.89 -1.36
C ASP A 83 8.48 9.43 -0.30
N ARG A 84 8.79 9.72 0.98
CA ARG A 84 7.92 9.41 2.12
C ARG A 84 6.56 10.08 2.01
N GLU A 85 6.45 11.21 1.33
CA GLU A 85 5.18 11.92 1.16
C GLU A 85 4.18 11.10 0.34
N ILE A 86 4.65 10.35 -0.67
CA ILE A 86 3.77 9.46 -1.46
C ILE A 86 3.17 8.37 -0.56
N LEU A 87 3.98 7.81 0.35
CA LEU A 87 3.50 6.78 1.27
C LEU A 87 2.49 7.32 2.29
N LYS A 88 2.71 8.54 2.80
CA LYS A 88 1.72 9.26 3.63
C LYS A 88 0.42 9.52 2.87
N ASP A 89 0.54 9.84 1.60
CA ASP A 89 -0.59 10.09 0.72
C ASP A 89 -1.44 8.83 0.46
N VAL A 90 -0.80 7.68 0.32
CA VAL A 90 -1.49 6.37 0.27
C VAL A 90 -2.24 6.13 1.58
N LYS A 91 -1.57 6.32 2.74
CA LYS A 91 -2.19 6.15 4.06
C LYS A 91 -3.45 7.00 4.21
N ASN A 92 -3.37 8.27 3.86
CA ASN A 92 -4.49 9.20 3.96
C ASN A 92 -5.68 8.77 3.10
N SER A 93 -5.43 8.29 1.88
CA SER A 93 -6.49 7.76 1.01
C SER A 93 -7.14 6.50 1.61
N LEU A 94 -6.34 5.56 2.13
CA LEU A 94 -6.85 4.34 2.76
C LEU A 94 -7.63 4.61 4.05
N ALA A 95 -7.19 5.57 4.87
CA ALA A 95 -7.89 5.95 6.09
C ALA A 95 -9.32 6.43 5.80
N ARG A 96 -9.51 7.16 4.69
CA ARG A 96 -10.84 7.60 4.23
C ARG A 96 -11.72 6.46 3.73
N VAL A 97 -11.13 5.38 3.22
CA VAL A 97 -11.88 4.17 2.86
C VAL A 97 -12.31 3.43 4.12
N ALA A 98 -11.45 3.34 5.14
CA ALA A 98 -11.74 2.63 6.39
C ALA A 98 -12.76 3.34 7.29
N SER A 99 -12.89 4.67 7.17
CA SER A 99 -13.84 5.48 7.95
C SER A 99 -15.28 5.49 7.41
N ARG A 100 -15.55 4.77 6.32
CA ARG A 100 -16.88 4.63 5.70
C ARG A 100 -17.49 3.29 6.06
#